data_AF-A0A7X9W6U0-F1
#
_entry.id   AF-A0A7X9W6U0-F1
#
_cell.length_a   1.000
_cell.length_b   1.000
_cell.length_c   1.000
_cell.angle_alpha   90.00
_cell.angle_beta   90.00
_cell.angle_gamma   90.00
#
_symmetry.space_group_name_H-M   'P 1'
#
loop_
_entity.id
_entity.type
_entity.pdbx_description
1 polymer ?
#
loop_
_entity_poly.entity_id
_entity_poly.type
_entity_poly.pdbx_seq_one_letter_code
_entity_poly.pdbx_strand_id
1 'polypeptide(L)' 'PNVRTHKVRQGDTLFSLAKQYGTSVDALRALNNLKGSALKVGAPIRVPGTNARG' A
#
# COMPACT_ATOMS: atom_id res chain seq x y z
N PRO A 1 8.70 -3.02 12.68
CA PRO A 1 7.81 -2.90 11.50
C PRO A 1 8.64 -2.75 10.23
N ASN A 2 8.71 -3.80 9.41
CA ASN A 2 9.33 -3.68 8.10
C ASN A 2 8.38 -2.85 7.23
N VAL A 3 8.86 -1.79 6.59
CA VAL A 3 8.09 -0.99 5.63
C VAL A 3 8.82 -1.07 4.31
N ARG A 4 8.12 -1.46 3.25
CA ARG A 4 8.67 -1.54 1.90
C ARG A 4 8.10 -0.42 1.05
N THR A 5 8.82 -0.03 0.02
CA THR A 5 8.33 0.95 -0.96
C THR A 5 7.86 0.20 -2.20
N HIS A 6 6.59 0.37 -2.56
CA HIS A 6 5.99 -0.15 -3.78
C HIS A 6 5.77 1.00 -4.77
N LYS A 7 6.15 0.81 -6.03
CA LYS A 7 5.90 1.80 -7.08
C LYS A 7 4.57 1.48 -7.75
N VAL A 8 3.59 2.38 -7.63
CA VAL A 8 2.23 2.19 -8.18
C VAL A 8 2.34 1.95 -9.68
N ARG A 9 1.70 0.90 -10.17
CA ARG A 9 1.58 0.60 -11.59
C ARG A 9 0.17 0.92 -12.08
N GLN A 10 -0.01 1.02 -13.39
CA GLN A 10 -1.34 1.18 -13.97
C GLN A 10 -2.20 -0.03 -13.58
N GLY A 11 -3.36 0.23 -12.97
CA GLY A 11 -4.24 -0.81 -12.42
C GLY A 11 -4.05 -1.08 -10.92
N ASP A 12 -2.98 -0.57 -10.30
CA ASP A 12 -2.83 -0.66 -8.85
C ASP A 12 -3.84 0.26 -8.15
N THR A 13 -4.62 -0.33 -7.27
CA THR A 13 -5.52 0.37 -6.35
C THR A 13 -5.09 0.11 -4.90
N LEU A 14 -5.44 1.00 -3.98
CA LEU A 14 -5.19 0.77 -2.55
C LEU A 14 -5.77 -0.58 -2.10
N PHE A 15 -6.92 -0.98 -2.65
CA PHE A 15 -7.55 -2.26 -2.35
C PHE A 15 -6.71 -3.45 -2.85
N SER A 16 -6.24 -3.41 -4.09
CA SER A 16 -5.38 -4.48 -4.64
C SER A 16 -4.05 -4.59 -3.88
N LEU A 17 -3.43 -3.45 -3.52
CA LEU A 17 -2.20 -3.42 -2.74
C LEU A 17 -2.44 -3.90 -1.31
N ALA A 18 -3.54 -3.48 -0.68
CA ALA A 18 -3.95 -3.95 0.64
C ALA A 18 -4.04 -5.48 0.66
N LYS A 19 -4.78 -6.05 -0.29
CA LYS A 19 -4.93 -7.50 -0.44
C LYS A 19 -3.59 -8.20 -0.73
N GLN A 20 -2.78 -7.64 -1.63
CA GLN A 20 -1.48 -8.20 -2.02
C GLN A 20 -0.49 -8.24 -0.85
N TYR A 21 -0.49 -7.21 0.00
CA TYR A 21 0.43 -7.07 1.12
C TYR A 21 -0.16 -7.57 2.45
N GLY A 22 -1.38 -8.13 2.46
CA GLY A 22 -2.03 -8.63 3.67
C GLY A 22 -2.30 -7.52 4.70
N THR A 23 -2.67 -6.33 4.22
CA THR A 23 -2.97 -5.16 5.06
C THR A 23 -4.34 -4.60 4.69
N SER A 24 -4.80 -3.60 5.44
CA SER A 24 -6.02 -2.86 5.13
C SER A 24 -5.74 -1.59 4.34
N VAL A 25 -6.72 -1.15 3.55
CA VAL A 25 -6.69 0.15 2.84
C VAL A 25 -6.45 1.29 3.82
N ASP A 26 -7.11 1.26 4.98
CA ASP A 26 -6.96 2.29 6.00
C ASP A 26 -5.54 2.34 6.59
N ALA A 27 -4.94 1.17 6.83
CA ALA A 27 -3.54 1.07 7.27
C ALA A 27 -2.57 1.60 6.20
N LEU A 28 -2.82 1.33 4.92
CA LEU A 28 -2.02 1.93 3.82
C LEU A 28 -2.19 3.45 3.76
N ARG A 29 -3.41 3.96 4.00
CA ARG A 29 -3.66 5.40 4.04
C ARG A 29 -2.94 6.06 5.21
N ALA A 30 -3.06 5.50 6.41
CA ALA A 30 -2.36 5.98 7.59
C ALA A 30 -0.83 5.95 7.40
N LEU A 31 -0.30 4.87 6.82
CA LEU A 31 1.14 4.71 6.58
C LEU A 31 1.72 5.73 5.58
N ASN A 32 0.91 6.21 4.64
CA ASN A 32 1.28 7.17 3.61
C ASN A 32 0.70 8.58 3.83
N ASN A 33 -0.02 8.79 4.94
CA ASN A 33 -0.78 10.00 5.23
C ASN A 33 -1.71 10.42 4.06
N LEU A 34 -2.34 9.45 3.40
CA LEU A 34 -3.23 9.67 2.25
C LEU A 34 -4.63 10.06 2.73
N LYS A 35 -5.08 11.25 2.36
CA LYS A 35 -6.44 11.72 2.65
C LYS A 35 -7.52 11.01 1.83
N GLY A 36 -7.17 10.38 0.71
CA GLY A 36 -8.13 9.69 -0.16
C GLY A 36 -7.58 8.41 -0.79
N SER A 37 -8.33 7.89 -1.77
CA SER A 37 -8.03 6.62 -2.43
C SER A 37 -7.22 6.76 -3.73
N ALA A 38 -6.90 8.00 -4.12
CA ALA A 38 -6.21 8.30 -5.37
C ALA A 38 -4.74 7.91 -5.27
N LEU A 39 -4.34 6.89 -6.02
CA LEU A 39 -2.95 6.54 -6.25
C LEU A 39 -2.50 7.14 -7.59
N LYS A 40 -1.36 7.84 -7.59
CA LYS A 40 -0.72 8.26 -8.83
C LYS A 40 0.15 7.13 -9.35
N VAL A 41 -0.13 6.68 -10.58
CA VAL A 41 0.73 5.72 -11.29
C VAL A 41 2.15 6.27 -11.35
N GLY A 42 3.13 5.42 -11.04
CA GLY A 42 4.54 5.76 -10.96
C GLY A 42 4.98 6.34 -9.61
N ALA A 43 4.06 6.74 -8.74
CA ALA A 43 4.41 7.24 -7.41
C ALA A 43 4.88 6.10 -6.49
N PRO A 44 5.92 6.33 -5.67
CA PRO A 44 6.27 5.42 -4.59
C PRO A 44 5.27 5.54 -3.44
N ILE A 45 4.77 4.40 -2.94
CA ILE A 45 3.99 4.32 -1.70
C ILE A 45 4.68 3.37 -0.74
N ARG A 46 4.54 3.67 0.54
CA ARG A 46 4.98 2.82 1.65
C ARG A 46 3.92 1.75 1.86
N VAL A 47 4.32 0.50 1.81
CA VAL A 47 3.47 -0.64 2.15
C VAL A 47 4.04 -1.31 3.40
N PRO A 48 3.21 -1.81 4.32
CA PRO A 48 3.70 -2.62 5.41
C PRO A 48 4.37 -3.85 4.81
N GLY A 49 5.62 -4.07 5.19
CA GLY A 49 6.36 -5.28 4.91
C GLY A 49 5.65 -6.40 5.64
N THR A 50 4.86 -7.16 4.89
CA THR A 50 4.08 -8.25 5.44
C THR A 50 5.02 -9.22 6.15
N ASN A 51 4.87 -9.34 7.47
CA ASN A 51 5.24 -10.56 8.17
C ASN A 51 4.15 -11.57 7.82
N ALA A 52 4.15 -12.08 6.58
CA ALA A 52 3.42 -13.29 6.25
C ALA A 52 4.18 -14.45 6.92
N ARG A 53 4.06 -14.55 8.24
CA ARG A 53 4.22 -15.79 8.97
C ARG A 53 2.81 -16.17 9.39
N GLY A 54 2.31 -17.25 8.79
CA GLY A 54 1.16 -17.96 9.33
C GLY A 54 1.41 -18.47 10.74
#